data_AF-A0A536ZKT9-F1
#
_entry.id   AF-A0A536ZKT9-F1
#
_cell.length_a   1.000
_cell.length_b   1.000
_cell.length_c   1.000
_cell.angle_alpha   90.00
_cell.angle_beta   90.00
_cell.angle_gamma   90.00
#
_symmetry.space_group_name_H-M   'P 1'
#
loop_
_entity.id
_entity.type
_entity.pdbx_description
1 polymer ?
#
loop_
_entity_poly.entity_id
_entity_poly.type
_entity_poly.pdbx_seq_one_letter_code
_entity_poly.pdbx_strand_id
1 'polypeptide(L)'
;MRDFPRLLLSASMTMGTPLAVAKLLDVQPKLLYAWMAGLECPSSARLDAWKSRLEVFLRAPKPAPEPHPRRRAFDARLQLVS
;
A
#
# COMPACT_ATOMS: atom_id res chain seq x y z
N MET A 1 -15.42 -14.80 1.18
CA MET A 1 -14.10 -14.98 0.52
C MET A 1 -13.80 -13.93 -0.56
N ARG A 2 -14.80 -13.27 -1.18
CA ARG A 2 -14.61 -12.29 -2.27
C ARG A 2 -13.91 -10.99 -1.88
N ASP A 3 -13.75 -10.73 -0.59
CA ASP A 3 -13.20 -9.47 -0.09
C ASP A 3 -11.67 -9.45 -0.02
N PHE A 4 -11.03 -10.63 -0.03
CA PHE A 4 -9.58 -10.73 0.14
C PHE A 4 -8.79 -10.10 -1.03
N PRO A 5 -9.13 -10.33 -2.32
CA PRO A 5 -8.48 -9.63 -3.43
C PRO A 5 -8.69 -8.11 -3.37
N ARG A 6 -9.87 -7.65 -2.91
CA ARG A 6 -10.15 -6.22 -2.73
C ARG A 6 -9.30 -5.62 -1.62
N LEU A 7 -9.13 -6.32 -0.50
CA LEU A 7 -8.22 -5.93 0.60
C LEU A 7 -6.78 -5.83 0.13
N LEU A 8 -6.30 -6.81 -0.66
CA LEU A 8 -4.96 -6.77 -1.25
C LEU A 8 -4.76 -5.56 -2.16
N LEU A 9 -5.76 -5.24 -2.99
CA LEU A 9 -5.72 -4.07 -3.87
C LEU A 9 -5.67 -2.77 -3.05
N SER A 10 -6.55 -2.61 -2.06
CA SER A 10 -6.55 -1.44 -1.19
C SER A 10 -5.23 -1.27 -0.43
N ALA A 11 -4.68 -2.36 0.12
CA ALA A 11 -3.38 -2.33 0.77
C ALA A 11 -2.24 -1.98 -0.21
N SER A 12 -2.31 -2.47 -1.45
CA SER A 12 -1.33 -2.15 -2.49
C SER A 12 -1.37 -0.67 -2.86
N MET A 13 -2.57 -0.08 -2.96
CA MET A 13 -2.73 1.35 -3.20
C MET A 13 -2.23 2.19 -2.02
N THR A 14 -2.47 1.76 -0.78
CA THR A 14 -2.00 2.46 0.42
C THR A 14 -0.49 2.39 0.58
N MET A 15 0.13 1.24 0.31
CA MET A 15 1.58 1.04 0.38
C MET A 15 2.33 1.53 -0.87
N GLY A 16 1.61 1.81 -1.96
CA GLY A 16 2.16 2.21 -3.25
C GLY A 16 2.69 1.06 -4.11
N THR A 17 2.89 -0.15 -3.57
CA THR A 17 3.32 -1.32 -4.36
C THR A 17 2.71 -2.64 -3.87
N PRO A 18 2.33 -3.57 -4.78
CA PRO A 18 1.93 -4.93 -4.41
C PRO A 18 3.06 -5.73 -3.73
N LEU A 19 4.32 -5.41 -4.06
CA LEU A 19 5.50 -6.05 -3.46
C LEU A 19 5.60 -5.77 -1.96
N ALA A 20 5.25 -4.57 -1.52
CA ALA A 20 5.22 -4.22 -0.10
C ALA A 20 4.17 -5.04 0.67
N VAL A 21 3.01 -5.30 0.04
CA VAL A 21 1.98 -6.16 0.62
C VAL A 21 2.46 -7.61 0.72
N ALA A 22 3.19 -8.12 -0.27
CA ALA A 22 3.77 -9.47 -0.23
C ALA A 22 4.75 -9.62 0.96
N LYS A 23 5.58 -8.61 1.19
CA LYS A 23 6.48 -8.56 2.37
C LYS A 23 5.70 -8.51 3.69
N LEU A 24 4.64 -7.70 3.77
CA LEU A 24 3.80 -7.60 4.98
C LEU A 24 3.17 -8.95 5.35
N LEU A 25 2.73 -9.70 4.34
CA LEU A 25 2.07 -10.99 4.52
C LEU A 25 3.04 -12.16 4.67
N ASP A 26 4.34 -11.92 4.46
CA ASP A 26 5.40 -12.94 4.40
C ASP A 26 5.07 -14.03 3.37
N VAL A 27 4.73 -13.59 2.15
CA VAL A 27 4.36 -14.46 1.02
C VAL A 27 5.16 -14.11 -0.23
N GLN A 28 5.28 -15.07 -1.14
CA GLN A 28 5.91 -14.83 -2.43
C GLN A 28 5.07 -13.85 -3.27
N PRO A 29 5.67 -12.86 -3.94
CA PRO A 29 4.93 -11.89 -4.77
C PRO A 29 4.08 -12.54 -5.86
N LYS A 30 4.56 -13.66 -6.43
CA LYS A 30 3.83 -14.44 -7.43
C LYS A 30 2.45 -14.88 -6.93
N LEU A 31 2.36 -15.35 -5.68
CA LEU A 31 1.09 -15.78 -5.07
C LEU A 31 0.16 -14.59 -4.88
N LEU A 32 0.69 -13.44 -4.48
CA LEU A 32 -0.10 -12.23 -4.32
C LEU A 32 -0.72 -11.78 -5.64
N TYR A 33 0.03 -11.81 -6.74
CA TYR A 33 -0.53 -11.53 -8.07
C TYR A 33 -1.57 -12.57 -8.50
N ALA A 34 -1.34 -13.86 -8.25
CA ALA A 34 -2.30 -14.92 -8.57
C ALA A 34 -3.63 -14.75 -7.80
N TRP A 35 -3.55 -14.38 -6.52
CA TRP A 35 -4.74 -14.11 -5.70
C TRP A 35 -5.48 -12.84 -6.13
N MET A 36 -4.75 -11.78 -6.50
CA MET A 36 -5.36 -10.56 -7.05
C MET A 36 -6.04 -10.79 -8.39
N ALA A 37 -5.47 -11.65 -9.24
CA ALA A 37 -6.03 -12.04 -10.53
C ALA A 37 -7.16 -13.08 -10.41
N GLY A 38 -7.43 -13.61 -9.22
CA GLY A 38 -8.43 -14.67 -9.01
C GLY A 38 -8.04 -16.02 -9.61
N LEU A 39 -6.76 -16.22 -9.95
CA LEU A 39 -6.23 -17.45 -10.53
C LEU A 39 -6.02 -18.53 -9.46
N GLU A 40 -5.69 -18.13 -8.24
CA GLU A 40 -5.52 -19.04 -7.11
C GLU A 40 -6.32 -18.55 -5.90
N CYS A 41 -6.75 -19.49 -5.06
CA CYS A 41 -7.36 -19.20 -3.77
C CYS A 41 -6.32 -19.40 -2.65
N PRO A 42 -6.17 -18.43 -1.73
CA PRO A 42 -5.30 -18.62 -0.57
C PRO A 42 -5.84 -19.75 0.31
N SER A 43 -4.94 -20.60 0.81
CA SER A 43 -5.31 -21.64 1.77
C SER A 43 -6.00 -21.03 3.00
N SER A 44 -7.14 -21.61 3.38
CA SER A 44 -8.01 -21.09 4.45
C SER A 44 -7.29 -20.98 5.80
N ALA A 45 -6.30 -21.84 6.06
CA ALA A 45 -5.60 -21.93 7.34
C ALA A 45 -4.88 -20.63 7.76
N ARG A 46 -4.47 -19.77 6.82
CA ARG A 46 -3.76 -18.49 7.11
C ARG A 46 -4.54 -17.25 6.67
N LEU A 47 -5.69 -17.45 6.05
CA LEU A 47 -6.45 -16.37 5.41
C LEU A 47 -6.95 -15.34 6.42
N ASP A 48 -7.42 -15.78 7.59
CA ASP A 48 -7.88 -14.87 8.64
C ASP A 48 -6.73 -14.10 9.30
N ALA A 49 -5.57 -14.74 9.48
CA ALA A 49 -4.37 -14.08 9.99
C ALA A 49 -3.88 -12.97 9.03
N TRP A 50 -3.89 -13.25 7.72
CA TRP A 50 -3.53 -12.25 6.71
C TRP A 50 -4.53 -11.10 6.62
N LYS A 51 -5.83 -11.39 6.68
CA LYS A 51 -6.86 -10.34 6.75
C LYS A 51 -6.68 -9.45 7.97
N SER A 52 -6.49 -10.04 9.15
CA SER A 52 -6.30 -9.28 10.38
C SER A 52 -5.08 -8.37 10.30
N ARG A 53 -3.95 -8.84 9.74
CA ARG A 53 -2.76 -8.00 9.48
C ARG A 53 -3.05 -6.86 8.51
N LEU A 54 -3.78 -7.12 7.42
CA LEU A 54 -4.14 -6.08 6.43
C LEU A 54 -5.07 -5.04 7.03
N GLU A 55 -6.05 -5.45 7.83
CA GLU A 55 -6.98 -4.53 8.48
C GLU A 55 -6.28 -3.66 9.52
N VAL A 56 -5.36 -4.22 10.32
CA VAL A 56 -4.54 -3.44 11.24
C VAL A 56 -3.69 -2.43 10.48
N PHE A 57 -3.07 -2.84 9.37
CA PHE A 57 -2.29 -1.93 8.53
C PHE A 57 -3.15 -0.81 7.91
N LEU A 58 -4.33 -1.14 7.37
CA LEU A 58 -5.22 -0.18 6.74
C LEU A 58 -5.90 0.77 7.75
N ARG A 59 -6.08 0.33 9.01
CA ARG A 59 -6.59 1.17 10.10
C ARG A 59 -5.51 2.02 10.77
N ALA A 60 -4.23 1.68 10.58
CA ALA A 60 -3.15 2.52 11.11
C ALA A 60 -3.29 3.92 10.51
N PRO A 61 -3.29 4.98 11.34
CA PRO A 61 -3.42 6.34 10.85
C PRO A 61 -2.31 6.58 9.84
N LYS A 62 -2.70 6.97 8.61
CA LYS A 62 -1.76 7.30 7.55
C LYS A 62 -0.80 8.35 8.12
N PRO A 63 0.54 8.11 8.13
CA PRO A 63 1.46 9.12 8.61
C PRO A 63 1.20 10.39 7.80
N ALA A 64 0.98 11.50 8.51
CA ALA A 64 0.78 12.79 7.88
C ALA A 64 1.92 12.99 6.87
N PRO A 65 1.63 13.41 5.62
CA PRO A 65 2.68 13.62 4.65
C PRO A 65 3.68 14.59 5.27
N GLU A 66 4.95 14.17 5.36
CA GLU A 66 6.00 15.06 5.83
C GLU A 66 5.95 16.34 4.98
N PRO A 67 5.96 17.53 5.60
CA PRO A 67 5.97 18.77 4.85
C PRO A 67 7.23 18.80 3.99
N HIS A 68 7.07 18.58 2.68
CA HIS A 68 8.16 18.58 1.71
C HIS A 68 8.96 19.89 1.80
N PRO A 69 10.29 19.86 2.03
CA PRO A 69 11.12 21.05 2.18
C PRO A 69 11.47 21.77 0.86
N ARG A 70 10.64 21.68 -0.19
CA ARG A 70 11.00 22.15 -1.55
C ARG A 70 10.06 23.19 -2.18
N ARG A 71 9.46 24.07 -1.37
CA ARG A 71 8.65 25.20 -1.87
C ARG A 71 9.11 26.58 -1.38
N ARG A 72 10.42 26.85 -1.39
CA ARG A 72 10.95 28.20 -1.08
C ARG A 72 11.94 28.80 -2.10
N ALA A 73 12.34 28.07 -3.15
CA ALA A 73 13.39 28.56 -4.05
C ALA A 73 12.89 29.21 -5.35
N PHE A 74 11.59 29.17 -5.67
CA PHE A 74 11.11 29.68 -6.97
C PHE A 74 10.65 31.15 -6.92
N ASP A 75 10.20 31.67 -5.78
CA ASP A 75 9.72 33.06 -5.68
C ASP A 75 10.84 34.13 -5.62
N ALA A 76 12.05 33.75 -5.20
CA ALA A 76 13.14 34.72 -5.07
C ALA A 76 13.71 35.22 -6.41
N ARG A 77 13.37 34.56 -7.54
CA ARG A 77 13.91 34.92 -8.86
C ARG A 77 13.07 35.92 -9.63
N LEU A 78 11.86 36.23 -9.15
CA LEU A 78 10.94 37.18 -9.80
C LEU A 78 10.95 38.59 -9.18
N GLN A 79 11.72 38.82 -8.10
CA GLN A 79 11.79 40.13 -7.43
C GLN A 79 13.02 40.98 -7.81
N LEU A 80 13.84 40.55 -8.78
CA LEU A 80 15.10 41.20 -9.13
C LEU A 80 15.08 41.82 -10.54
N VAL A 81 13.95 42.39 -10.93
CA VAL A 81 13.84 43.34 -12.05
C VAL A 81 12.87 44.45 -11.62
N SER A 82 13.39 45.46 -10.95
CA SER A 82 12.78 46.79 -10.77
C SER A 82 13.90 47.80 -10.64
#